data_AF-E0D3T3-F1
#
_entry.id   AF-E0D3T3-F1
#
_cell.length_a   1.000
_cell.length_b   1.000
_cell.length_c   1.000
_cell.angle_alpha   90.00
_cell.angle_beta   90.00
_cell.angle_gamma   90.00
#
_symmetry.space_group_name_H-M   'P 1'
#
loop_
_entity.id
_entity.type
_entity.pdbx_description
1 polymer ?
#
loop_
_entity_poly.entity_id
_entity_poly.type
_entity_poly.pdbx_seq_one_letter_code
_entity_poly.pdbx_strand_id
1 'polypeptide(L)'
;AQIPFSAWLPAAMAAPTPVSALVHSSTLVTAGVYVLIRFSPSLGGVEQSVLLLLAGLTMFMAGLGANFETDLKKIIALSTLSQLGVMMSILALGYSELAFFHLLTHALFKALLFMCA
;
A
#
# COMPACT_ATOMS: atom_id res chain seq x y z
N ALA A 1 3.72 -4.35 0.49
CA ALA A 1 4.78 -4.24 -0.53
C ALA A 1 5.55 -2.95 -0.26
N GLN A 2 6.82 -3.04 0.11
CA GLN A 2 7.70 -1.90 0.37
C GLN A 2 9.04 -2.20 -0.30
N ILE A 3 9.87 -1.20 -0.57
CA ILE A 3 11.21 -1.39 -1.14
C ILE A 3 12.02 -2.22 -0.14
N PRO A 4 12.75 -3.26 -0.60
CA PRO A 4 13.00 -3.65 -1.99
C PRO A 4 11.96 -4.60 -2.61
N PHE A 5 11.06 -5.17 -1.81
CA PHE A 5 10.07 -6.17 -2.22
C PHE A 5 8.76 -5.55 -2.73
N SER A 6 8.84 -4.59 -3.66
CA SER A 6 7.67 -3.92 -4.26
C SER A 6 7.25 -4.51 -5.61
N ALA A 7 8.18 -5.11 -6.35
CA ALA A 7 7.99 -5.53 -7.75
C ALA A 7 6.92 -6.61 -7.97
N TRP A 8 6.61 -7.42 -6.97
CA TRP A 8 5.64 -8.51 -7.10
C TRP A 8 4.20 -7.99 -7.25
N LEU A 9 3.88 -6.80 -6.74
CA LEU A 9 2.51 -6.29 -6.71
C LEU A 9 2.00 -5.86 -8.11
N PRO A 10 2.78 -5.12 -8.94
CA PRO A 10 2.42 -4.89 -10.33
C PRO A 10 2.40 -6.19 -11.17
N ALA A 11 3.30 -7.13 -10.89
CA ALA A 11 3.37 -8.41 -11.61
C ALA A 11 2.14 -9.31 -11.34
N ALA A 12 1.54 -9.22 -10.16
CA ALA A 12 0.35 -10.00 -9.79
C ALA A 12 -0.93 -9.63 -10.57
N MET A 13 -0.91 -8.53 -11.34
CA MET A 13 -2.07 -8.06 -12.13
C MET A 13 -2.35 -8.89 -13.39
N ALA A 14 -1.62 -9.97 -13.62
CA ALA A 14 -1.97 -10.99 -14.60
C ALA A 14 -3.21 -11.82 -14.21
N ALA A 15 -3.60 -11.78 -12.92
CA ALA A 15 -4.77 -12.49 -12.40
C ALA A 15 -6.11 -11.85 -12.87
N PRO A 16 -7.21 -12.63 -12.92
CA PRO A 16 -8.53 -12.12 -13.28
C PRO A 16 -9.04 -11.04 -12.32
N THR A 17 -9.83 -10.10 -12.85
CA THR A 17 -10.28 -8.86 -12.18
C THR A 17 -10.97 -9.05 -10.82
N PRO A 18 -11.87 -10.04 -10.60
CA PRO A 18 -12.46 -10.24 -9.28
C PRO A 18 -11.45 -10.74 -8.24
N VAL A 19 -10.44 -11.51 -8.66
CA VAL A 19 -9.38 -12.01 -7.78
C VAL A 19 -8.42 -10.88 -7.43
N SER A 20 -8.03 -10.04 -8.39
CA SER A 20 -7.20 -8.87 -8.12
C SER A 20 -7.91 -7.84 -7.23
N ALA A 21 -9.22 -7.67 -7.43
CA ALA A 21 -10.05 -6.81 -6.59
C ALA A 21 -10.04 -7.28 -5.12
N LEU A 22 -10.22 -8.57 -4.84
CA LEU A 22 -10.28 -9.05 -3.45
C LEU A 22 -8.89 -9.23 -2.82
N VAL A 23 -7.96 -9.87 -3.52
CA VAL A 23 -6.69 -10.28 -2.93
C VAL A 23 -5.73 -9.11 -2.80
N HIS A 24 -5.63 -8.28 -3.85
CA HIS A 24 -4.59 -7.25 -3.92
C HIS A 24 -5.06 -5.87 -3.45
N SER A 25 -6.37 -5.63 -3.31
CA SER A 25 -6.87 -4.35 -2.79
C SER A 25 -7.11 -4.36 -1.28
N SER A 26 -7.68 -5.44 -0.73
CA SER A 26 -8.29 -5.40 0.60
C SER A 26 -7.67 -6.35 1.63
N THR A 27 -7.01 -7.44 1.21
CA THR A 27 -6.60 -8.51 2.14
C THR A 27 -5.10 -8.73 2.24
N LEU A 28 -4.43 -9.15 1.15
CA LEU A 28 -3.04 -9.58 1.21
C LEU A 28 -2.07 -8.41 1.45
N VAL A 29 -2.38 -7.27 0.84
CA VAL A 29 -1.50 -6.11 0.81
C VAL A 29 -1.61 -5.26 2.10
N THR A 30 -2.78 -5.32 2.75
CA THR A 30 -3.11 -4.60 3.98
C THR A 30 -2.74 -5.38 5.24
N ALA A 31 -2.62 -6.71 5.16
CA ALA A 31 -2.26 -7.57 6.31
C ALA A 31 -0.96 -7.13 7.01
N GLY A 32 0.08 -6.79 6.24
CA GLY A 32 1.35 -6.31 6.81
C GLY A 32 1.21 -4.98 7.55
N VAL A 33 0.41 -4.05 7.01
CA VAL A 33 0.11 -2.77 7.67
C VAL A 33 -0.69 -3.00 8.94
N TYR A 34 -1.66 -3.91 8.92
CA TYR A 34 -2.48 -4.25 10.08
C TYR A 34 -1.66 -4.84 11.23
N VAL A 35 -0.71 -5.74 10.93
CA VAL A 35 0.21 -6.27 11.95
C VAL A 35 0.99 -5.12 12.60
N LEU A 36 1.53 -4.19 11.81
CA LEU A 36 2.26 -3.03 12.34
C LEU A 36 1.38 -2.06 13.14
N ILE A 37 0.11 -1.89 12.76
CA ILE A 37 -0.88 -1.15 13.57
C ILE A 37 -1.03 -1.80 14.95
N ARG A 38 -1.11 -3.14 15.02
CA ARG A 38 -1.26 -3.87 16.30
C ARG A 38 -0.02 -3.78 17.18
N PHE A 39 1.17 -3.71 16.59
CA PHE A 39 2.44 -3.52 17.28
C PHE A 39 2.88 -2.04 17.33
N SER A 40 1.98 -1.09 17.09
CA SER A 40 2.32 0.34 17.14
C SER A 40 2.93 0.78 18.48
N PRO A 41 2.54 0.27 19.66
CA PRO A 41 3.14 0.70 20.93
C PRO A 41 4.60 0.29 21.10
N SER A 42 5.07 -0.72 20.37
CA SER A 42 6.47 -1.15 20.38
C SER A 42 7.36 -0.39 19.41
N LEU A 43 6.80 0.35 18.46
CA LEU A 43 7.57 1.13 17.49
C LEU A 43 8.10 2.41 18.13
N GLY A 44 9.43 2.57 18.19
CA GLY A 44 10.05 3.75 18.81
C GLY A 44 11.41 4.15 18.23
N GLY A 45 11.72 5.44 18.34
CA GLY A 45 13.04 5.99 18.05
C GLY A 45 13.52 5.75 16.61
N VAL A 46 14.60 4.98 16.45
CA VAL A 46 15.24 4.71 15.16
C VAL A 46 14.33 3.90 14.22
N GLU A 47 13.46 3.04 14.75
CA GLU A 47 12.58 2.23 13.93
C GLU A 47 11.57 3.09 13.17
N GLN A 48 11.03 4.13 13.81
CA GLN A 48 10.10 5.07 13.18
C GLN A 48 10.76 5.86 12.06
N SER A 49 12.00 6.33 12.24
CA SER A 49 12.71 7.10 11.21
C SER A 49 13.08 6.23 10.01
N VAL A 50 13.48 4.97 10.23
CA VAL A 50 13.73 4.01 9.15
C VAL A 50 12.43 3.67 8.41
N LEU A 51 11.34 3.45 9.14
CA LEU A 51 10.02 3.19 8.56
C LEU A 51 9.57 4.35 7.66
N LEU A 52 9.74 5.59 8.13
CA LEU A 52 9.39 6.81 7.41
C LEU A 52 10.20 6.95 6.11
N LEU A 53 11.52 6.68 6.18
CA LEU A 53 12.38 6.73 5.00
C LEU A 53 11.94 5.70 3.94
N LEU A 54 11.73 4.44 4.36
CA LEU A 54 11.30 3.37 3.46
C LEU A 54 9.92 3.66 2.85
N ALA A 55 9.00 4.19 3.65
CA ALA A 55 7.67 4.60 3.21
C ALA A 55 7.70 5.76 2.21
N GLY A 56 8.59 6.74 2.42
CA GLY A 56 8.79 7.85 1.49
C GLY A 56 9.36 7.38 0.14
N LEU A 57 10.35 6.50 0.17
CA LEU A 57 10.97 5.94 -1.03
C LEU A 57 9.96 5.11 -1.85
N THR A 58 9.10 4.33 -1.19
CA THR A 58 8.09 3.50 -1.88
C THR A 58 6.99 4.33 -2.49
N MET A 59 6.53 5.36 -1.78
CA MET A 59 5.57 6.31 -2.31
C MET A 59 6.10 7.00 -3.57
N PHE A 60 7.36 7.46 -3.53
CA PHE A 60 8.00 8.14 -4.64
C PHE A 60 8.21 7.22 -5.85
N MET A 61 8.76 6.02 -5.62
CA MET A 61 8.98 5.03 -6.68
C MET A 61 7.67 4.61 -7.35
N ALA A 62 6.62 4.36 -6.57
CA ALA A 62 5.32 3.97 -7.08
C ALA A 62 4.66 5.11 -7.89
N GLY A 63 4.77 6.34 -7.40
CA GLY A 63 4.24 7.53 -8.08
C GLY A 63 4.93 7.80 -9.41
N LEU A 64 6.27 7.69 -9.46
CA LEU A 64 7.01 7.81 -10.71
C LEU A 64 6.68 6.68 -11.69
N GLY A 65 6.67 5.43 -11.22
CA GLY A 65 6.38 4.28 -12.07
C GLY A 65 5.00 4.32 -12.70
N ALA A 66 3.99 4.84 -11.99
CA ALA A 66 2.63 4.93 -12.50
C ALA A 66 2.49 5.84 -13.73
N ASN A 67 3.35 6.86 -13.87
CA ASN A 67 3.32 7.78 -15.01
C ASN A 67 3.86 7.15 -16.32
N PHE A 68 4.64 6.06 -16.21
CA PHE A 68 5.23 5.38 -17.36
C PHE A 68 4.50 4.08 -17.74
N GLU A 69 3.48 3.69 -16.98
CA GLU A 69 2.67 2.50 -17.29
C GLU A 69 1.46 2.85 -18.14
N THR A 70 1.11 1.93 -19.04
CA THR A 70 -0.04 2.08 -19.96
C THR A 70 -1.22 1.17 -19.60
N ASP A 71 -0.95 0.07 -18.90
CA ASP A 71 -2.00 -0.86 -18.45
C ASP A 71 -2.73 -0.32 -17.23
N LEU A 72 -4.04 -0.09 -17.36
CA LEU A 72 -4.87 0.49 -16.29
C LEU A 72 -4.80 -0.30 -14.98
N LYS A 73 -4.75 -1.64 -15.03
CA LYS A 73 -4.59 -2.48 -13.83
C LYS A 73 -3.25 -2.28 -13.12
N LYS A 74 -2.16 -2.08 -13.88
CA LYS A 74 -0.83 -1.79 -13.31
C LYS A 74 -0.78 -0.39 -12.71
N ILE A 75 -1.43 0.59 -13.34
CA ILE A 75 -1.58 1.95 -12.77
C ILE A 75 -2.35 1.88 -11.44
N ILE A 76 -3.43 1.09 -11.38
CA ILE A 76 -4.19 0.89 -10.14
C ILE A 76 -3.32 0.19 -9.08
N ALA A 77 -2.49 -0.79 -9.46
CA ALA A 77 -1.56 -1.48 -8.55
C ALA A 77 -0.43 -0.57 -8.04
N LEU A 78 0.13 0.30 -8.88
CA LEU A 78 1.14 1.26 -8.45
C LEU A 78 0.54 2.33 -7.53
N SER A 79 -0.71 2.71 -7.76
CA SER A 79 -1.41 3.59 -6.83
C SER A 79 -1.90 2.90 -5.55
N THR A 80 -1.99 1.57 -5.46
CA THR A 80 -2.10 0.90 -4.14
C THR A 80 -0.76 0.91 -3.43
N LEU A 81 0.35 0.69 -4.14
CA LEU A 81 1.70 0.75 -3.57
C LEU A 81 2.02 2.12 -2.96
N SER A 82 1.65 3.21 -3.64
CA SER A 82 1.87 4.57 -3.10
C SER A 82 1.02 4.84 -1.84
N GLN A 83 -0.23 4.36 -1.82
CA GLN A 83 -1.13 4.49 -0.66
C GLN A 83 -0.66 3.66 0.54
N LEU A 84 -0.04 2.51 0.33
CA LEU A 84 0.63 1.80 1.42
C LEU A 84 1.80 2.62 1.97
N GLY A 85 2.59 3.28 1.11
CA GLY A 85 3.61 4.24 1.56
C GLY A 85 3.01 5.32 2.48
N VAL A 86 1.84 5.86 2.14
CA VAL A 86 1.12 6.82 2.99
C VAL A 86 0.75 6.18 4.34
N MET A 87 0.12 5.00 4.35
CA MET A 87 -0.26 4.31 5.60
C MET A 87 0.94 4.06 6.51
N MET A 88 2.06 3.64 5.93
CA MET A 88 3.31 3.37 6.67
C MET A 88 3.92 4.66 7.22
N SER A 89 3.84 5.77 6.48
CA SER A 89 4.31 7.07 6.96
C SER A 89 3.47 7.60 8.13
N ILE A 90 2.15 7.40 8.11
CA ILE A 90 1.24 7.77 9.21
C ILE A 90 1.54 6.95 10.46
N LEU A 91 1.84 5.65 10.29
CA LEU A 91 2.29 4.78 11.39
C LEU A 91 3.63 5.23 11.98
N ALA A 92 4.59 5.62 11.14
CA ALA A 92 5.89 6.11 11.59
C ALA A 92 5.75 7.39 12.46
N LEU A 93 4.77 8.24 12.15
CA LEU A 93 4.45 9.45 12.91
C LEU A 93 3.67 9.17 14.21
N GLY A 94 3.32 7.90 14.48
CA GLY A 94 2.63 7.50 15.71
C GLY A 94 1.11 7.55 15.65
N TYR A 95 0.50 7.85 14.50
CA TYR A 95 -0.96 7.98 14.37
C TYR A 95 -1.62 6.67 13.89
N SER A 96 -1.62 5.63 14.75
CA SER A 96 -2.15 4.30 14.37
C SER A 96 -3.64 4.29 14.00
N GLU A 97 -4.48 5.08 14.68
CA GLU A 97 -5.91 5.19 14.37
C GLU A 97 -6.16 5.80 12.97
N LEU A 98 -5.38 6.81 12.59
CA LEU A 98 -5.48 7.42 11.25
C LEU A 98 -5.04 6.44 10.16
N ALA A 99 -3.97 5.68 10.42
CA ALA A 99 -3.52 4.65 9.49
C ALA A 99 -4.58 3.54 9.29
N PHE A 100 -5.27 3.15 10.38
CA PHE A 100 -6.36 2.18 10.31
C PHE A 100 -7.58 2.71 9.55
N PHE A 101 -7.98 3.96 9.81
CA PHE A 101 -9.05 4.61 9.06
C PHE A 101 -8.74 4.67 7.55
N HIS A 102 -7.51 5.06 7.20
CA HIS A 102 -7.06 5.10 5.81
C HIS A 102 -7.03 3.72 5.15
N LEU A 103 -6.66 2.68 5.90
CA LEU A 103 -6.69 1.28 5.42
C LEU A 103 -8.09 0.85 4.99
N LEU A 104 -9.11 1.18 5.79
CA LEU A 104 -10.51 0.85 5.51
C LEU A 104 -11.03 1.60 4.27
N THR A 105 -10.80 2.90 4.20
CA THR A 105 -11.25 3.72 3.06
C THR A 105 -10.54 3.30 1.77
N HIS A 106 -9.23 3.06 1.83
CA HIS A 106 -8.46 2.55 0.70
C HIS A 106 -9.01 1.23 0.16
N ALA A 107 -9.33 0.27 1.03
CA ALA A 107 -9.88 -1.02 0.63
C ALA A 107 -11.21 -0.84 -0.14
N LEU A 108 -12.11 0.02 0.34
CA LEU A 108 -13.37 0.33 -0.31
C LEU A 108 -13.17 0.98 -1.69
N PHE A 109 -12.39 2.06 -1.76
CA PHE A 109 -12.19 2.80 -3.02
C PHE A 109 -11.45 1.97 -4.07
N LYS A 110 -10.46 1.16 -3.66
CA LYS A 110 -9.71 0.33 -4.60
C LYS A 110 -10.50 -0.86 -5.12
N ALA A 111 -11.33 -1.48 -4.29
CA ALA A 111 -12.25 -2.52 -4.76
C ALA A 111 -13.20 -1.99 -5.84
N LEU A 112 -13.73 -0.78 -5.66
CA LEU A 112 -14.56 -0.11 -6.66
C LEU A 112 -13.79 0.16 -7.96
N LEU A 113 -12.57 0.69 -7.89
CA LEU A 113 -11.75 0.96 -9.07
C LEU A 113 -11.43 -0.29 -9.88
N PHE A 114 -11.17 -1.43 -9.22
CA PHE A 114 -10.92 -2.70 -9.91
C PHE A 114 -12.18 -3.34 -10.51
N MET A 115 -13.37 -3.07 -9.98
CA MET A 115 -14.62 -3.54 -10.59
C MET A 115 -15.01 -2.74 -11.83
N CYS A 116 -14.62 -1.46 -11.90
CA CYS A 116 -14.85 -0.60 -13.06
C CYS A 116 -13.80 -0.75 -14.18
N ALA A 117 -12.74 -1.53 -13.95
CA ALA A 117 -11.56 -1.67 -14.79
C ALA A 117 -11.46 -3.05 -15.47
#